data_AF-A0AAC9QL17-F1
#
_entry.id   AF-A0AAC9QL17-F1
#
_cell.length_a   1.000
_cell.length_b   1.000
_cell.length_c   1.000
_cell.angle_alpha   90.00
_cell.angle_beta   90.00
_cell.angle_gamma   90.00
#
_symmetry.space_group_name_H-M   'P 1'
#
loop_
_entity.id
_entity.type
_entity.pdbx_description
1 polymer ?
#
loop_
_entity_poly.entity_id
_entity_poly.type
_entity_poly.pdbx_seq_one_letter_code
_entity_poly.pdbx_strand_id
1 'polypeptide(L)'
;MGISPSAVEEAKNTMGLEKTAFAMGIILEKQHRQLVISPGGYLRGIMAKEKRDELHLERSFYALLKENDTEKLNEKCIEKKNKKTPKNEEFHAFKSELNKVLKTFKMPEAKEV
;
A
#
# COMPACT_ATOMS: atom_id res chain seq x y z
N MET A 1 -8.45 -9.95 -0.81
CA MET A 1 -8.04 -9.07 0.31
C MET A 1 -8.76 -9.34 1.64
N GLY A 2 -9.75 -10.23 1.78
CA GLY A 2 -10.31 -10.54 3.11
C GLY A 2 -10.98 -9.35 3.84
N ILE A 3 -11.36 -8.32 3.09
CA ILE A 3 -12.11 -7.15 3.56
C ILE A 3 -13.48 -7.20 2.87
N SER A 4 -14.56 -7.07 3.64
CA SER A 4 -15.92 -7.07 3.08
C SER A 4 -16.22 -5.75 2.35
N PRO A 5 -17.09 -5.75 1.32
CA PRO A 5 -17.53 -4.52 0.66
C PRO A 5 -18.11 -3.50 1.65
N SER A 6 -18.88 -3.97 2.64
CA SER A 6 -19.44 -3.13 3.69
C SER A 6 -18.38 -2.42 4.55
N ALA A 7 -17.27 -3.09 4.85
CA ALA A 7 -16.17 -2.48 5.61
C ALA A 7 -15.43 -1.41 4.78
N VAL A 8 -15.30 -1.62 3.46
CA VAL A 8 -14.76 -0.60 2.56
C VAL A 8 -15.68 0.61 2.47
N GLU A 9 -17.00 0.40 2.47
CA GLU A 9 -17.97 1.47 2.48
C GLU A 9 -17.97 2.27 3.80
N GLU A 10 -17.92 1.58 4.94
CA GLU A 10 -17.74 2.22 6.25
C GLU A 10 -16.45 3.05 6.30
N ALA A 11 -15.36 2.53 5.71
CA ALA A 11 -14.09 3.23 5.61
C ALA A 11 -14.20 4.50 4.77
N LYS A 12 -14.81 4.42 3.57
CA LYS A 12 -15.06 5.60 2.73
C LYS A 12 -15.86 6.68 3.47
N ASN A 13 -16.88 6.28 4.24
CA ASN A 13 -17.70 7.20 5.02
C ASN A 13 -16.94 7.80 6.21
N THR A 14 -15.97 7.08 6.78
CA THR A 14 -15.21 7.53 7.95
C THR A 14 -14.07 8.48 7.58
N MET A 15 -13.30 8.19 6.53
CA MET A 15 -12.05 8.90 6.21
C MET A 15 -11.99 9.46 4.79
N GLY A 16 -13.02 9.25 3.98
CA GLY A 16 -13.03 9.64 2.57
C GLY A 16 -12.37 8.61 1.64
N LEU A 17 -12.58 8.79 0.33
CA LEU A 17 -12.14 7.84 -0.70
C LEU A 17 -10.62 7.72 -0.77
N GLU A 18 -9.91 8.85 -0.77
CA GLU A 18 -8.45 8.89 -0.93
C GLU A 18 -7.73 8.18 0.23
N LYS A 19 -8.06 8.52 1.47
CA LYS A 19 -7.50 7.86 2.65
C LYS A 19 -7.86 6.38 2.69
N THR A 20 -9.07 6.01 2.26
CA THR A 20 -9.47 4.60 2.16
C THR A 20 -8.63 3.84 1.15
N ALA A 21 -8.44 4.39 -0.04
CA ALA A 21 -7.58 3.79 -1.06
C ALA A 21 -6.14 3.63 -0.55
N PHE A 22 -5.62 4.65 0.13
CA PHE A 22 -4.28 4.62 0.71
C PHE A 22 -4.13 3.55 1.81
N ALA A 23 -5.09 3.49 2.73
CA ALA A 23 -5.16 2.46 3.77
C ALA A 23 -5.23 1.05 3.18
N MET A 24 -6.02 0.85 2.11
CA MET A 24 -6.09 -0.43 1.41
C MET A 24 -4.75 -0.83 0.77
N GLY A 25 -4.02 0.12 0.17
CA GLY A 25 -2.68 -0.12 -0.36
C GLY A 25 -1.70 -0.56 0.73
N ILE A 26 -1.71 0.11 1.88
CA ILE A 26 -0.90 -0.27 3.05
C ILE A 26 -1.25 -1.68 3.55
N ILE A 27 -2.55 -2.00 3.66
CA ILE A 27 -2.99 -3.31 4.11
C ILE A 27 -2.57 -4.40 3.14
N LEU A 28 -2.71 -4.16 1.82
CA LEU A 28 -2.29 -5.10 0.79
C LEU A 28 -0.80 -5.42 0.89
N GLU A 29 0.03 -4.39 0.99
CA GLU A 29 1.49 -4.54 1.13
C GLU A 29 1.84 -5.30 2.40
N LYS A 30 1.23 -4.94 3.54
CA LYS A 30 1.45 -5.65 4.81
C LYS A 30 0.96 -7.10 4.76
N GLN A 31 -0.13 -7.39 4.05
CA GLN A 31 -0.64 -8.74 3.88
C GLN A 31 0.34 -9.57 3.03
N HIS A 32 0.90 -9.00 1.96
CA HIS A 32 1.91 -9.65 1.12
C HIS A 32 3.17 -10.02 1.94
N ARG A 33 3.58 -9.13 2.85
CA ARG A 33 4.68 -9.39 3.81
C ARG A 33 4.30 -10.23 5.03
N GLN A 34 3.07 -10.76 5.08
CA GLN A 34 2.55 -11.56 6.20
C GLN A 34 2.56 -10.82 7.56
N LEU A 35 2.55 -9.48 7.54
CA LEU A 35 2.49 -8.62 8.74
C LEU A 35 1.06 -8.40 9.24
N VAL A 36 0.05 -8.78 8.46
CA VAL A 36 -1.37 -8.62 8.79
C VAL A 36 -2.08 -9.96 8.64
N ILE A 37 -2.61 -10.46 9.76
CA ILE A 37 -3.36 -11.72 9.81
C ILE A 37 -4.80 -11.51 9.32
N SER A 38 -5.44 -10.41 9.73
CA SER A 38 -6.80 -10.06 9.35
C SER A 38 -6.86 -8.68 8.70
N PRO A 39 -6.94 -8.59 7.36
CA PRO A 39 -7.05 -7.33 6.64
C PRO A 39 -8.26 -6.49 7.07
N GLY A 40 -9.42 -7.11 7.25
CA GLY A 40 -10.64 -6.43 7.72
C GLY A 40 -10.50 -5.91 9.15
N GLY A 41 -9.90 -6.70 10.05
CA GLY A 41 -9.61 -6.25 11.41
C GLY A 41 -8.63 -5.07 11.43
N TYR A 42 -7.61 -5.10 10.56
CA TYR A 42 -6.65 -4.02 10.42
C TYR A 42 -7.31 -2.74 9.90
N LEU A 43 -8.18 -2.83 8.89
CA LEU A 43 -8.96 -1.69 8.39
C LEU A 43 -9.83 -1.08 9.48
N ARG A 44 -10.46 -1.91 10.33
CA ARG A 44 -11.23 -1.42 11.48
C ARG A 44 -10.37 -0.67 12.49
N GLY A 45 -9.14 -1.14 12.73
CA GLY A 45 -8.16 -0.44 13.54
C GLY A 45 -7.73 0.91 12.95
N ILE A 46 -7.57 0.99 11.62
CA ILE A 46 -7.31 2.26 10.91
C ILE A 46 -8.47 3.23 11.11
N MET A 47 -9.71 2.80 10.87
CA MET A 47 -10.90 3.65 11.06
C MET A 47 -11.04 4.12 12.51
N ALA A 48 -10.73 3.26 13.49
CA ALA A 48 -10.76 3.64 14.90
C ALA A 48 -9.73 4.73 15.23
N LYS A 49 -8.56 4.72 14.59
CA LYS A 49 -7.55 5.79 14.75
C LYS A 49 -7.97 7.08 14.05
N GLU A 50 -8.59 7.00 12.86
CA GLU A 50 -9.12 8.19 12.18
C GLU A 50 -10.18 8.87 13.05
N LYS A 51 -11.11 8.10 13.64
CA LYS A 51 -12.16 8.64 14.52
C LYS A 51 -11.62 9.35 15.77
N ARG A 52 -10.34 9.15 16.11
CA ARG A 52 -9.64 9.80 17.24
C ARG A 52 -8.64 10.86 16.78
N ASP A 53 -8.57 11.14 15.48
CA ASP A 53 -7.56 12.02 14.86
C ASP A 53 -6.11 11.57 15.14
N GLU A 54 -5.90 10.26 15.35
CA GLU A 54 -4.60 9.63 15.63
C GLU A 54 -4.04 8.89 14.40
N LEU A 55 -4.71 8.99 13.25
CA LEU A 55 -4.32 8.27 12.05
C LEU A 55 -3.23 9.02 11.28
N HIS A 56 -2.09 8.35 11.10
CA HIS A 56 -0.98 8.84 10.28
C HIS A 56 -0.62 7.78 9.22
N LEU A 57 -1.32 7.81 8.08
CA LEU A 57 -1.14 6.85 6.98
C LEU A 57 0.21 7.05 6.29
N GLU A 58 0.62 8.30 6.13
CA GLU A 58 1.88 8.71 5.50
C GLU A 58 3.07 8.13 6.26
N ARG A 59 3.08 8.27 7.59
CA ARG A 59 4.12 7.70 8.46
C ARG A 59 4.18 6.18 8.31
N SER A 60 3.03 5.53 8.27
CA SER A 60 2.94 4.08 8.10
C SER A 60 3.45 3.63 6.73
N PHE A 61 3.15 4.40 5.68
CA PHE A 61 3.64 4.16 4.32
C PHE A 61 5.16 4.37 4.20
N TYR A 62 5.70 5.46 4.74
CA TYR A 62 7.15 5.70 4.76
C TYR A 62 7.91 4.61 5.50
N ALA A 63 7.38 4.10 6.61
CA ALA A 63 7.98 2.96 7.32
C ALA A 63 8.05 1.72 6.42
N LEU A 64 6.96 1.41 5.69
CA LEU A 64 6.92 0.28 4.75
C LEU A 64 7.91 0.43 3.58
N LEU A 65 8.09 1.65 3.06
CA LEU A 65 9.07 1.93 2.01
C LEU A 65 10.50 1.74 2.53
N LYS A 66 10.81 2.24 3.72
CA LYS A 66 12.15 2.10 4.31
C LYS A 66 12.52 0.63 4.54
N GLU A 67 11.56 -0.18 4.99
CA GLU A 67 11.75 -1.62 5.14
C GLU A 67 12.11 -2.30 3.80
N ASN A 68 11.46 -1.89 2.69
CA ASN A 68 11.83 -2.39 1.34
C ASN A 68 13.25 -2.00 0.94
N ASP A 69 13.69 -0.79 1.29
CA ASP A 69 15.04 -0.33 0.97
C ASP A 69 16.10 -1.09 1.78
N THR A 70 15.79 -1.46 3.03
CA THR A 70 16.68 -2.31 3.85
C THR A 70 16.76 -3.74 3.36
N GLU A 71 15.68 -4.33 2.85
CA GLU A 71 15.71 -5.66 2.21
C GLU A 71 16.61 -5.64 0.95
N LYS A 72 16.51 -4.59 0.11
CA LYS A 72 17.38 -4.42 -1.07
C LYS A 72 18.86 -4.22 -0.74
N LEU A 73 19.20 -3.65 0.41
CA LEU A 73 20.58 -3.54 0.89
C LEU A 73 21.08 -4.87 1.48
N ASN A 74 20.20 -5.68 2.07
CA ASN A 74 20.57 -6.97 2.61
C ASN A 74 20.75 -8.04 1.52
N GLU A 75 20.07 -7.91 0.36
CA GLU A 75 20.28 -8.78 -0.80
C GLU A 75 21.70 -8.69 -1.38
N LYS A 76 22.35 -7.52 -1.35
CA LYS A 76 23.77 -7.38 -1.76
C LYS A 76 24.76 -8.06 -0.80
N CYS A 77 24.33 -8.41 0.43
CA CYS A 77 25.17 -9.12 1.39
C CYS A 77 24.96 -10.65 1.39
N ILE A 78 23.92 -11.16 0.70
CA ILE A 78 23.55 -12.58 0.69
C ILE A 78 23.63 -13.16 -0.75
N GLU A 79 24.66 -12.83 -1.52
CA GLU A 79 25.04 -13.67 -2.68
C GLU A 79 25.71 -15.00 -2.24
N LYS A 80 25.93 -15.22 -0.95
CA LYS A 80 26.57 -16.43 -0.43
C LYS A 80 25.70 -17.16 0.59
N LYS A 81 24.53 -17.68 0.17
CA LYS A 81 24.06 -19.07 0.44
C LYS A 81 22.54 -19.23 0.22
N ASN A 82 22.20 -20.00 -0.81
CA ASN A 82 21.01 -20.86 -0.94
C ASN A 82 19.60 -20.25 -1.15
N LYS A 83 19.29 -19.97 -2.42
CA LYS A 83 18.13 -20.46 -3.22
C LYS A 83 16.80 -20.80 -2.48
N LYS A 84 15.80 -19.90 -2.55
CA LYS A 84 14.49 -20.15 -3.19
C LYS A 84 13.70 -18.84 -3.36
N THR A 85 13.67 -18.33 -4.58
CA THR A 85 12.87 -17.17 -5.03
C THR A 85 11.38 -17.54 -5.13
N PRO A 86 10.44 -16.79 -4.53
CA PRO A 86 9.10 -16.67 -5.09
C PRO A 86 9.14 -15.59 -6.19
N LYS A 87 8.42 -15.85 -7.29
CA LYS A 87 8.57 -15.12 -8.55
C LYS A 87 8.09 -13.68 -8.46
N ASN A 88 9.03 -12.79 -8.72
CA ASN A 88 8.91 -11.34 -8.84
C ASN A 88 8.25 -10.91 -10.17
N GLU A 89 7.14 -11.55 -10.55
CA GLU A 89 6.42 -11.26 -11.81
C GLU A 89 5.23 -10.30 -11.58
N GLU A 90 4.57 -10.37 -10.42
CA GLU A 90 3.37 -9.56 -10.12
C GLU A 90 3.69 -8.09 -9.79
N PHE A 91 4.82 -7.82 -9.13
CA PHE A 91 5.20 -6.46 -8.74
C PHE A 91 5.54 -5.56 -9.94
N HIS A 92 6.06 -6.16 -11.02
CA HIS A 92 6.35 -5.45 -12.26
C HIS A 92 5.07 -5.09 -13.01
N ALA A 93 4.09 -6.01 -13.06
CA ALA A 93 2.79 -5.76 -13.66
C ALA A 93 2.06 -4.61 -12.93
N PHE A 94 2.00 -4.66 -11.60
CA PHE A 94 1.39 -3.61 -10.77
C PHE A 94 2.05 -2.24 -10.97
N LYS A 95 3.40 -2.20 -11.02
CA LYS A 95 4.15 -0.96 -11.27
C LYS A 95 3.86 -0.37 -12.66
N SER A 96 3.66 -1.22 -13.67
CA SER A 96 3.34 -0.76 -15.02
C SER A 96 1.91 -0.23 -15.14
N GLU A 97 0.94 -0.85 -14.47
CA GLU A 97 -0.45 -0.40 -14.42
C GLU A 97 -0.59 0.91 -13.64
N LEU A 98 0.08 1.06 -12.49
CA LEU A 98 0.09 2.33 -11.75
C LEU A 98 0.66 3.48 -12.58
N ASN A 99 1.73 3.24 -13.32
CA ASN A 99 2.32 4.26 -14.19
C ASN A 99 1.40 4.63 -15.37
N LYS A 100 0.58 3.72 -15.88
CA LYS A 100 -0.44 4.03 -16.89
C LYS A 100 -1.51 4.95 -16.30
N VAL A 101 -2.06 4.58 -15.14
CA VAL A 101 -3.10 5.38 -14.45
C VAL A 101 -2.58 6.78 -14.11
N LEU A 102 -1.37 6.89 -13.56
CA LEU A 102 -0.75 8.18 -13.24
C LEU A 102 -0.52 9.06 -14.48
N LYS A 103 -0.21 8.46 -15.64
CA LYS A 103 -0.11 9.19 -16.92
C LYS A 103 -1.46 9.68 -17.40
N THR A 104 -2.52 8.90 -17.22
CA THR A 104 -3.91 9.30 -17.54
C THR A 104 -4.39 10.44 -16.64
N PHE A 105 -3.88 10.54 -15.42
CA PHE A 105 -4.17 11.63 -14.48
C PHE A 105 -3.38 12.92 -14.74
N LYS A 106 -2.43 12.96 -15.70
CA LYS A 106 -1.84 14.24 -16.12
C LYS A 106 -2.93 15.09 -16.77
N MET A 107 -3.39 16.09 -16.01
CA MET A 107 -4.25 17.19 -16.44
C MET A 107 -3.76 17.80 -17.77
N PRO A 108 -4.67 18.35 -18.60
CA PRO A 108 -4.28 19.02 -19.84
C PRO A 108 -3.23 20.09 -19.52
N GLU A 109 -2.17 20.09 -20.31
CA GLU A 109 -1.13 21.12 -20.26
C GLU A 109 -1.81 22.49 -20.25
N ALA A 110 -1.44 23.32 -19.26
CA ALA A 110 -1.86 24.71 -19.22
C ALA A 110 -1.44 25.33 -20.56
N LYS A 111 -2.44 25.75 -21.35
CA LYS A 111 -2.19 26.59 -22.51
C LYS A 111 -1.57 27.87 -21.98
N GLU A 112 -0.28 28.07 -22.25
CA GLU A 112 0.33 29.38 -22.11
C GLU A 112 -0.46 30.36 -23.00
N VAL A 113 -0.89 31.46 -22.38
CA VAL A 113 -1.57 32.59 -23.03
C VAL A 113 -0.53 33.53 -23.59
#